data_AF-A0A933YP51-F1
#
_entry.id   AF-A0A933YP51-F1
#
_cell.length_a   1.000
_cell.length_b   1.000
_cell.length_c   1.000
_cell.angle_alpha   90.00
_cell.angle_beta   90.00
_cell.angle_gamma   90.00
#
_symmetry.space_group_name_H-M   'P 1'
#
loop_
_entity.id
_entity.type
_entity.pdbx_description
1 polymer ?
#
loop_
_entity_poly.entity_id
_entity_poly.type
_entity_poly.pdbx_seq_one_letter_code
_entity_poly.pdbx_strand_id
1 'polypeptide(L)'
;MRFDDTIQAKVVDLARSYGAKRLILFGSALDRSHDARDIDLACDGIEGWAIYGFAARLEDELRTTVDVVPLTPETRLTRHIEKVGQRLM
;
A
#
# COMPACT_ATOMS: atom_id res chain seq x y z
N MET A 1 -12.10 5.28 6.81
CA MET A 1 -11.98 3.85 7.16
C MET A 1 -10.79 3.70 8.08
N ARG A 2 -10.92 2.93 9.16
CA ARG A 2 -9.81 2.69 10.08
C ARG A 2 -8.91 1.58 9.53
N PHE A 3 -7.62 1.86 9.38
CA PHE A 3 -6.63 0.85 8.99
C PHE A 3 -6.22 0.02 10.22
N ASP A 4 -6.96 -1.05 10.48
CA ASP A 4 -6.69 -1.99 11.56
C ASP A 4 -5.94 -3.25 11.08
N ASP A 5 -5.68 -4.18 12.01
CA ASP A 5 -4.92 -5.39 11.71
C ASP A 5 -5.64 -6.36 10.77
N THR A 6 -6.98 -6.34 10.75
CA THR A 6 -7.78 -7.17 9.83
C THR A 6 -7.60 -6.68 8.41
N ILE A 7 -7.67 -5.35 8.23
CA ILE A 7 -7.45 -4.70 6.94
C ILE A 7 -6.01 -4.88 6.49
N GLN A 8 -5.05 -4.71 7.38
CA GLN A 8 -3.64 -4.94 7.09
C GLN A 8 -3.41 -6.36 6.56
N ALA A 9 -4.00 -7.39 7.19
CA ALA A 9 -3.87 -8.77 6.75
C ALA A 9 -4.40 -8.96 5.32
N LYS A 10 -5.60 -8.45 5.01
CA LYS A 10 -6.18 -8.50 3.66
C LYS A 10 -5.29 -7.83 2.61
N VAL A 11 -4.76 -6.66 2.93
CA VAL A 11 -3.88 -5.89 2.06
C VAL A 11 -2.59 -6.64 1.78
N VAL A 12 -1.97 -7.23 2.80
CA VAL A 12 -0.73 -8.03 2.66
C VAL A 12 -0.97 -9.30 1.84
N ASP A 13 -2.08 -10.01 2.08
CA ASP A 13 -2.39 -11.23 1.34
C ASP A 13 -2.65 -10.95 -0.15
N LEU A 14 -3.38 -9.86 -0.45
CA LEU A 14 -3.60 -9.43 -1.82
C LEU A 14 -2.28 -8.98 -2.49
N ALA A 15 -1.44 -8.22 -1.78
CA ALA A 15 -0.14 -7.80 -2.32
C ALA A 15 0.72 -9.02 -2.70
N ARG A 16 0.76 -10.03 -1.85
CA ARG A 16 1.47 -11.29 -2.13
C ARG A 16 0.91 -12.03 -3.33
N SER A 17 -0.41 -12.07 -3.52
CA SER A 17 -1.01 -12.74 -4.68
C SER A 17 -0.69 -12.04 -6.00
N TYR A 18 -0.32 -10.76 -5.96
CA TYR A 18 0.16 -9.99 -7.12
C TYR A 18 1.70 -10.03 -7.29
N GLY A 19 2.41 -10.76 -6.43
CA GLY A 19 3.87 -10.90 -6.50
C GLY A 19 4.66 -9.83 -5.77
N ALA A 20 4.03 -9.01 -4.93
CA ALA A 20 4.75 -8.03 -4.13
C ALA A 20 5.79 -8.72 -3.23
N LYS A 21 6.95 -8.10 -3.09
CA LYS A 21 8.06 -8.53 -2.22
C LYS A 21 8.25 -7.60 -1.02
N ARG A 22 7.79 -6.36 -1.16
CA ARG A 22 7.82 -5.33 -0.13
C ARG A 22 6.54 -4.53 -0.21
N LEU A 23 5.97 -4.21 0.96
CA LEU A 23 4.81 -3.33 1.07
C LEU A 23 4.98 -2.39 2.26
N ILE A 24 4.75 -1.12 2.03
CA ILE A 24 4.90 -0.05 3.01
C ILE A 24 3.61 0.76 3.04
N LEU A 25 3.03 0.90 4.22
CA LEU A 25 1.98 1.90 4.48
C LEU A 25 2.66 3.24 4.75
N PHE A 26 2.17 4.31 4.13
CA PHE A 26 2.65 5.66 4.41
C PHE A 26 1.50 6.66 4.45
N GLY A 27 1.82 7.94 4.49
CA GLY A 27 0.81 9.01 4.42
C GLY A 27 -0.07 9.09 5.66
N SER A 28 -1.31 9.52 5.46
CA SER A 28 -2.24 9.82 6.56
C SER A 28 -2.70 8.56 7.31
N ALA A 29 -2.74 7.42 6.62
CA ALA A 29 -3.17 6.13 7.17
C ALA A 29 -2.21 5.52 8.21
N LEU A 30 -1.01 6.10 8.41
CA LEU A 30 -0.12 5.73 9.51
C LEU A 30 -0.74 6.03 10.88
N ASP A 31 -1.55 7.08 10.97
CA ASP A 31 -2.26 7.41 12.20
C ASP A 31 -3.56 6.59 12.31
N ARG A 32 -3.45 5.44 12.98
CA ARG A 32 -4.58 4.52 13.23
C ARG A 32 -5.60 5.02 14.26
N SER A 33 -5.39 6.21 14.84
CA SER A 33 -6.34 6.78 15.81
C SER A 33 -7.55 7.43 15.14
N HIS A 34 -7.48 7.67 13.83
CA HIS A 34 -8.54 8.30 13.04
C HIS A 34 -8.92 7.45 11.82
N ASP A 35 -10.07 7.77 11.23
CA ASP A 35 -10.45 7.25 9.93
C ASP A 35 -9.59 7.90 8.84
N ALA A 36 -8.86 7.09 8.07
CA ALA A 36 -8.17 7.56 6.89
C ALA A 36 -9.18 7.80 5.75
N ARG A 37 -8.96 8.86 4.97
CA ARG A 37 -9.75 9.20 3.79
C ARG A 37 -9.38 8.30 2.60
N ASP A 38 -8.09 8.03 2.50
CA ASP A 38 -7.41 7.24 1.48
C ASP A 38 -6.35 6.35 2.15
N ILE A 39 -5.87 5.36 1.41
CA ILE A 39 -4.79 4.48 1.86
C ILE A 39 -3.62 4.62 0.90
N ASP A 40 -2.51 5.15 1.41
CA ASP A 40 -1.26 5.28 0.66
C ASP A 40 -0.36 4.05 0.87
N LEU A 41 -0.07 3.32 -0.21
CA LEU A 41 0.77 2.13 -0.20
C LEU A 41 1.92 2.27 -1.18
N ALA A 42 3.11 1.85 -0.77
CA ALA A 42 4.23 1.68 -1.67
C ALA A 42 4.63 0.21 -1.75
N CYS A 43 4.81 -0.31 -2.96
CA CYS A 43 5.14 -1.71 -3.18
C CYS A 43 6.31 -1.91 -4.11
N ASP A 44 7.03 -3.01 -3.91
CA ASP A 44 8.03 -3.52 -4.86
C ASP A 44 7.68 -4.95 -5.26
N GLY A 45 8.10 -5.36 -6.46
CA GLY A 45 7.91 -6.73 -6.98
C GLY A 45 6.66 -6.95 -7.83
N ILE A 46 5.73 -6.00 -7.90
CA ILE A 46 4.62 -6.03 -8.87
C ILE A 46 5.10 -5.37 -10.17
N GLU A 47 5.10 -6.14 -11.26
CA GLU A 47 5.72 -5.71 -12.51
C GLU A 47 4.72 -5.07 -13.49
N GLY A 48 5.18 -4.02 -14.18
CA GLY A 48 4.46 -3.39 -15.29
C GLY A 48 3.06 -2.93 -14.92
N TRP A 49 2.08 -3.26 -15.76
CA TRP A 49 0.69 -2.82 -15.60
C TRP A 49 -0.08 -3.52 -14.47
N ALA A 50 0.48 -4.59 -13.87
CA ALA A 50 -0.19 -5.32 -12.81
C ALA A 50 -0.43 -4.47 -11.55
N ILE A 51 0.37 -3.43 -11.34
CA ILE A 51 0.23 -2.51 -10.20
C ILE A 51 -1.11 -1.76 -10.23
N TYR A 52 -1.63 -1.42 -11.41
CA TYR A 52 -2.94 -0.78 -11.55
C TYR A 52 -4.07 -1.76 -11.25
N GLY A 53 -3.91 -3.01 -11.66
CA GLY A 53 -4.86 -4.08 -11.30
C GLY A 53 -4.87 -4.37 -9.80
N PHE A 54 -3.70 -4.30 -9.15
CA PHE A 54 -3.57 -4.41 -7.71
C PHE A 54 -4.27 -3.25 -6.98
N ALA A 55 -4.04 -2.01 -7.41
CA ALA A 55 -4.71 -0.83 -6.85
C ALA A 55 -6.24 -0.94 -6.99
N ALA A 56 -6.75 -1.24 -8.19
CA ALA A 56 -8.18 -1.41 -8.42
C ALA A 56 -8.81 -2.52 -7.57
N ARG A 57 -8.08 -3.63 -7.35
CA ARG A 57 -8.56 -4.74 -6.53
C ARG A 57 -8.59 -4.38 -5.04
N LEU A 58 -7.63 -3.59 -4.57
CA LEU A 58 -7.66 -3.03 -3.21
C LEU A 58 -8.87 -2.11 -3.03
N GLU A 59 -9.14 -1.20 -3.96
CA GLU A 59 -10.28 -0.29 -3.85
C GLU A 59 -11.63 -1.04 -3.80
N ASP A 60 -11.79 -2.09 -4.60
CA ASP A 60 -13.00 -2.92 -4.58
C ASP A 60 -13.19 -3.66 -3.25
N GLU A 61 -12.11 -4.22 -2.69
CA GLU A 61 -12.13 -4.97 -1.42
C GLU A 61 -12.32 -4.05 -0.21
N LEU A 62 -11.69 -2.88 -0.21
CA LEU A 62 -11.66 -1.95 0.93
C LEU A 62 -12.75 -0.87 0.86
N ARG A 63 -13.41 -0.72 -0.29
CA ARG A 63 -14.44 0.33 -0.54
C ARG A 63 -13.93 1.75 -0.21
N THR A 64 -12.63 1.98 -0.36
CA THR A 64 -11.92 3.23 -0.05
C THR A 64 -10.89 3.47 -1.16
N THR A 65 -10.59 4.73 -1.46
CA THR A 65 -9.57 5.12 -2.45
C THR A 65 -8.18 4.68 -2.00
N VAL A 66 -7.38 4.17 -2.94
CA VAL A 66 -6.04 3.66 -2.65
C VAL A 66 -5.03 4.18 -3.67
N ASP A 67 -3.98 4.82 -3.15
CA ASP A 67 -2.84 5.26 -3.94
C ASP A 67 -1.69 4.26 -3.80
N VAL A 68 -1.30 3.64 -4.92
CA VAL A 68 -0.20 2.67 -4.96
C VAL A 68 0.99 3.23 -5.72
N VAL A 69 2.14 3.32 -5.04
CA VAL A 69 3.40 3.82 -5.60
C VAL A 69 4.41 2.67 -5.79
N PRO A 70 4.99 2.48 -6.98
CA PRO A 70 6.08 1.54 -7.16
C PRO A 70 7.35 2.06 -6.47
N LEU A 71 8.03 1.21 -5.70
CA LEU A 71 9.31 1.54 -5.05
C LEU A 71 10.50 1.54 -6.03
N THR A 72 10.34 0.86 -7.18
CA THR A 72 11.34 0.74 -8.24
C THR A 72 10.87 1.46 -9.50
N PRO A 73 11.69 2.33 -10.13
CA PRO A 73 13.04 2.71 -9.74
C PRO A 73 13.11 3.60 -8.49
N GLU A 74 14.26 3.63 -7.83
CA GLU A 74 14.48 4.51 -6.69
C GLU A 74 14.37 5.99 -7.10
N THR A 75 13.63 6.77 -6.32
CA THR A 75 13.49 8.23 -6.47
C THR A 75 13.67 8.91 -5.12
N ARG A 76 13.67 10.26 -5.11
CA ARG A 76 13.62 11.02 -3.84
C ARG A 76 12.35 10.69 -3.03
N LEU A 77 11.23 10.45 -3.71
CA LEU A 77 9.96 10.11 -3.07
C LEU A 77 10.03 8.72 -2.45
N THR A 78 10.46 7.70 -3.20
CA THR A 78 10.50 6.32 -2.68
C THR A 78 11.44 6.19 -1.49
N ARG A 79 12.62 6.84 -1.52
CA ARG A 79 13.51 6.92 -0.34
C ARG A 79 12.88 7.59 0.87
N HIS A 80 12.06 8.63 0.66
CA HIS A 80 11.36 9.28 1.76
C HIS A 80 10.31 8.34 2.36
N ILE A 81 9.51 7.68 1.51
CA ILE A 81 8.51 6.69 1.92
C ILE A 81 9.16 5.56 2.72
N GLU A 82 10.27 4.99 2.26
CA GLU A 82 10.97 3.92 2.97
C GLU A 82 11.51 4.36 4.34
N LYS A 83 11.80 5.64 4.53
CA LYS A 83 12.31 6.19 5.80
C LYS A 83 11.19 6.43 6.82
N VAL A 84 10.01 6.87 6.39
CA VAL A 84 8.94 7.33 7.29
C VAL A 84 7.76 6.36 7.39
N GLY A 85 7.60 5.47 6.40
CA GLY A 85 6.49 4.54 6.32
C GLY A 85 6.63 3.33 7.24
N GLN A 86 5.51 2.67 7.48
CA GLN A 86 5.43 1.41 8.23
C GLN A 86 5.55 0.24 7.25
N ARG A 87 6.59 -0.58 7.41
CA ARG A 87 6.73 -1.83 6.64
C ARG A 87 5.69 -2.86 7.09
N LEU A 88 4.92 -3.37 6.13
CA LEU A 88 3.90 -4.40 6.34
C LEU A 88 4.42 -5.80 5.97
N MET A 89 5.35 -5.89 5.01
CA MET A 89 6.08 -7.11 4.60
C MET A 89 7.45 -6.78 4.00
#